data_AF-A0A969HEQ8-F1
#
_entry.id   AF-A0A969HEQ8-F1
#
_cell.length_a   1.000
_cell.length_b   1.000
_cell.length_c   1.000
_cell.angle_alpha   90.00
_cell.angle_beta   90.00
_cell.angle_gamma   90.00
#
_symmetry.space_group_name_H-M   'P 1'
#
loop_
_entity.id
_entity.type
_entity.pdbx_description
1 polymer ?
#
loop_
_entity_poly.entity_id
_entity_poly.type
_entity_poly.pdbx_seq_one_letter_code
_entity_poly.pdbx_strand_id
1 'polypeptide(L)' 'MAGDSGNDLEMFVAPYKGIVVANATAELKQKQGDHIYHAQTAHAAGVLEGLRFWQVIQN' A
#
# COMPACT_ATOMS: atom_id res chain seq x y z
N MET A 1 -0.99 -2.46 5.75
CA MET A 1 -0.35 -3.57 5.03
C MET A 1 0.40 -3.03 3.83
N ALA A 2 1.49 -3.65 3.43
CA ALA A 2 2.26 -3.26 2.25
C ALA A 2 2.39 -4.50 1.37
N GLY A 3 1.80 -4.45 0.18
CA GLY A 3 1.71 -5.59 -0.72
C GLY A 3 2.28 -5.26 -2.09
N ASP A 4 2.86 -6.26 -2.73
CA ASP A 4 3.39 -6.18 -4.09
C ASP A 4 2.73 -7.19 -5.06
N SER A 5 1.96 -8.17 -4.55
CA SER A 5 1.36 -9.27 -5.35
C SER A 5 0.01 -9.80 -4.81
N GLY A 6 -0.67 -10.63 -5.62
CA GLY A 6 -2.09 -10.99 -5.46
C GLY A 6 -2.51 -11.79 -4.22
N ASN A 7 -1.59 -12.35 -3.43
CA ASN A 7 -1.95 -13.04 -2.17
C ASN A 7 -2.43 -12.07 -1.07
N ASP A 8 -2.30 -10.75 -1.28
CA ASP A 8 -2.77 -9.72 -0.34
C ASP A 8 -4.26 -9.35 -0.52
N LEU A 9 -4.96 -9.93 -1.50
CA LEU A 9 -6.34 -9.56 -1.85
C LEU A 9 -7.36 -9.71 -0.71
N GLU A 10 -7.23 -10.76 0.11
CA GLU A 10 -8.10 -10.96 1.30
C GLU A 10 -7.77 -9.99 2.44
N MET A 11 -6.55 -9.48 2.46
CA MET A 11 -6.02 -8.62 3.50
C MET A 11 -6.52 -7.17 3.35
N PHE A 12 -7.02 -6.78 2.17
CA PHE A 12 -7.69 -5.49 1.90
C PHE A 12 -9.22 -5.49 2.16
N VAL A 13 -9.78 -6.57 2.72
CA VAL A 13 -11.24 -6.69 2.96
C VAL A 13 -11.66 -6.11 4.34
N ALA A 14 -10.71 -5.92 5.26
CA ALA A 14 -10.92 -5.26 6.55
C ALA A 14 -10.38 -3.81 6.52
N PRO A 15 -10.87 -2.87 7.36
CA PRO A 15 -10.56 -1.43 7.26
C PRO A 15 -9.15 -1.07 7.77
N TYR A 16 -8.14 -1.80 7.32
CA TYR A 16 -6.75 -1.54 7.64
C TYR A 16 -6.16 -0.57 6.62
N LYS A 17 -5.32 0.36 7.10
CA LYS A 17 -4.54 1.25 6.25
C LYS A 17 -3.61 0.43 5.33
N GLY A 18 -3.86 0.49 4.04
CA GLY A 18 -3.14 -0.20 2.97
C GLY A 18 -2.17 0.71 2.23
N ILE A 19 -1.09 0.12 1.72
CA ILE A 19 -0.06 0.78 0.92
C ILE A 19 0.20 -0.09 -0.31
N VAL A 20 0.02 0.50 -1.49
CA VAL A 20 0.34 -0.11 -2.79
C VAL A 20 1.62 0.55 -3.31
N VAL A 21 2.69 -0.21 -3.46
CA VAL A 21 4.00 0.31 -3.91
C VAL A 21 4.05 0.48 -5.43
N ALA A 22 4.94 1.34 -5.92
CA ALA A 22 4.97 1.69 -7.35
C ALA A 22 5.27 0.50 -8.29
N ASN A 23 5.96 -0.53 -7.81
CA ASN A 23 6.25 -1.76 -8.55
C ASN A 23 5.21 -2.88 -8.34
N ALA A 24 4.07 -2.60 -7.70
CA ALA A 24 2.99 -3.56 -7.53
C ALA A 24 2.37 -3.98 -8.88
N THR A 25 1.73 -5.15 -8.88
CA THR A 25 1.04 -5.67 -10.07
C THR A 25 -0.11 -4.76 -10.53
N ALA A 26 -0.52 -4.91 -11.78
CA ALA A 26 -1.60 -4.10 -12.36
C ALA A 26 -2.92 -4.29 -11.60
N GLU A 27 -3.19 -5.51 -11.13
CA GLU A 27 -4.39 -5.87 -10.37
C GLU A 27 -4.42 -5.17 -9.01
N LEU A 28 -3.27 -5.04 -8.33
CA LEU A 28 -3.19 -4.36 -7.04
C LEU A 28 -3.30 -2.84 -7.21
N LYS A 29 -2.72 -2.28 -8.28
CA LYS A 29 -2.87 -0.85 -8.63
C LYS A 29 -4.29 -0.44 -8.97
N GLN A 30 -5.14 -1.37 -9.38
CA GLN A 30 -6.56 -1.10 -9.64
C GLN A 30 -7.40 -1.05 -8.35
N LYS A 31 -6.84 -1.40 -7.20
CA LYS A 31 -7.56 -1.33 -5.92
C LYS A 31 -7.70 0.12 -5.47
N GLN A 32 -8.94 0.46 -5.12
CA GLN A 32 -9.33 1.80 -4.69
C GLN A 32 -10.04 1.72 -3.34
N GLY A 33 -9.91 2.79 -2.55
CA GLY A 33 -10.60 2.96 -1.28
C GLY A 33 -9.89 3.99 -0.41
N ASP A 34 -10.62 4.63 0.48
CA ASP A 34 -10.08 5.71 1.33
C ASP A 34 -8.98 5.24 2.30
N HIS A 35 -8.90 3.93 2.54
CA HIS A 35 -7.86 3.30 3.35
C HIS A 35 -6.65 2.85 2.54
N ILE A 36 -6.61 3.08 1.22
CA ILE A 36 -5.53 2.65 0.33
C ILE A 36 -4.71 3.86 -0.11
N TYR A 37 -3.42 3.82 0.18
CA TYR A 37 -2.45 4.79 -0.31
C TYR A 37 -1.62 4.18 -1.45
N HIS A 38 -1.51 4.89 -2.57
CA HIS A 38 -0.65 4.51 -3.69
C HIS A 38 0.66 5.28 -3.60
N ALA A 39 1.73 4.58 -3.24
CA ALA A 39 3.06 5.15 -3.11
C ALA A 39 3.70 5.39 -4.48
N GLN A 40 4.47 6.48 -4.59
CA GLN A 40 5.22 6.84 -5.78
C GLN A 40 6.53 6.06 -5.89
N THR A 41 7.05 5.55 -4.77
CA THR A 41 8.28 4.77 -4.72
C THR A 41 8.03 3.26 -4.65
N ALA A 42 8.99 2.49 -5.17
CA ALA A 42 8.92 1.03 -5.25
C ALA A 42 9.50 0.35 -3.99
N HIS A 43 9.15 -0.93 -3.80
CA HIS A 43 9.70 -1.79 -2.75
C HIS A 43 9.62 -1.15 -1.35
N ALA A 44 10.67 -1.31 -0.54
CA ALA A 44 10.73 -0.79 0.83
C ALA A 44 10.59 0.74 0.90
N ALA A 45 11.03 1.49 -0.11
CA ALA A 45 10.87 2.94 -0.14
C ALA A 45 9.38 3.31 -0.16
N GLY A 46 8.57 2.59 -0.97
CA GLY A 46 7.12 2.81 -1.02
C GLY A 46 6.42 2.47 0.28
N VAL A 47 6.92 1.47 1.01
CA VAL A 47 6.41 1.14 2.35
C VAL A 47 6.67 2.27 3.33
N LEU A 48 7.90 2.80 3.37
CA LEU A 48 8.24 3.93 4.25
C LEU A 48 7.45 5.19 3.91
N GLU A 49 7.28 5.48 2.62
CA GLU A 49 6.43 6.56 2.12
C GLU A 49 5.00 6.42 2.64
N GLY A 50 4.39 5.25 2.48
CA GLY A 50 3.03 5.00 2.97
C GLY A 50 2.91 5.02 4.49
N LEU A 51 3.90 4.53 5.24
CA LEU A 51 3.91 4.60 6.71
C LEU A 51 3.96 6.05 7.21
N ARG A 52 4.69 6.93 6.52
CA ARG A 52 4.71 8.37 6.80
C ARG A 52 3.38 9.03 6.45
N PHE A 53 2.80 8.73 5.28
CA PHE A 53 1.47 9.21 4.90
C PHE A 53 0.42 8.88 5.97
N TRP A 54 0.49 7.66 6.50
CA TRP A 54 -0.42 7.18 7.54
C TRP A 54 -0.07 7.63 8.97
N GLN A 55 1.00 8.41 9.13
CA GLN A 55 1.54 8.92 10.40
C GLN A 55 1.87 7.82 11.43
N VAL A 56 2.27 6.64 10.94
CA VAL A 56 2.74 5.55 11.80
C VAL A 56 4.17 5.82 12.26
N ILE A 57 4.97 6.43 11.38
CA ILE A 57 6.35 6.82 11.66
C ILE A 57 6.56 8.29 11.24
N GLN A 58 7.49 8.95 11.91
CA GLN A 58 7.90 10.34 11.61
C GLN A 58 9.11 10.35 10.66
N ASN A 59 9.44 11.53 10.13
CA ASN A 59 10.68 11.76 9.39
C ASN A 59 11.90 11.72 10.29
#